data_AF-A0A6C0KHV0-F1
#
_entry.id   AF-A0A6C0KHV0-F1
#
_cell.length_a   1.000
_cell.length_b   1.000
_cell.length_c   1.000
_cell.angle_alpha   90.00
_cell.angle_beta   90.00
_cell.angle_gamma   90.00
#
_symmetry.space_group_name_H-M   'P 1'
#
loop_
_entity.id
_entity.type
_entity.pdbx_description
1 polymer ?
#
loop_
_entity_poly.entity_id
_entity_poly.type
_entity_poly.pdbx_seq_one_letter_code
_entity_poly.pdbx_strand_id
1 'polypeptide(L)'
;MPKTDIDYSNTIIYKITCKDPAIKDVYVGHTTNFVQRKHAHKQSCINIKSLNYKCKLYEVIRNNGGWNNWSMEIVGFFNCKDHYEARIKEQEYFEILHATLNSIEPMPKPKLKIEKIPPTEKKIYYCEICEVKLQNLKCMEIHNQRKKHIQKQKQIVEEESNPDGLAAANNSSLIQNNTAQMEINGNEKRATFICDHCNYNCNKKTNYLRHLTSEKHKKNVNKIVKCNVCEHCNKEFTTQSGLWKHRKKCVIVENNTVDEKTDEENKLSITNNIPMELILEVIKQSKEIQSVLVEQNKELQAKLLEKEDQLLEQNKQLIELAKKPSMVNSNNNNSNNNNHFNLNFFLNETCKNAMNIQDFISSIKLTTQDFETTGRIGFVDGISRIFINELKRLEVERRPLHCTDVKRETVYVKDNDTWEKENQEKKKLKWAINSIAQLNLNQVQEWQQEYPECRENNTVANTHFNKMAMVALGGFGDVEETKFRDKIVKNVLKEIVVSKEIE
;
A
#
# COMPACT_ATOMS: atom_id res chain seq x y z
N MET A 1 20.92 -16.02 -2.88
CA MET A 1 20.66 -17.46 -3.09
C MET A 1 21.81 -18.02 -3.91
N PRO A 2 22.35 -19.18 -3.53
CA PRO A 2 23.35 -19.90 -4.32
C PRO A 2 22.80 -20.16 -5.73
N LYS A 3 23.71 -20.33 -6.70
CA LYS A 3 23.36 -20.57 -8.11
C LYS A 3 23.06 -22.04 -8.41
N THR A 4 23.26 -22.92 -7.44
CA THR A 4 23.09 -24.38 -7.52
C THR A 4 22.31 -24.86 -6.31
N ASP A 5 21.52 -25.92 -6.47
CA ASP A 5 20.90 -26.59 -5.34
C ASP A 5 21.98 -27.09 -4.38
N ILE A 6 21.80 -26.78 -3.09
CA ILE A 6 22.70 -27.23 -2.03
C ILE A 6 22.13 -28.54 -1.49
N ASP A 7 22.92 -29.60 -1.58
CA ASP A 7 22.62 -30.86 -0.91
C ASP A 7 22.86 -30.72 0.61
N TYR A 8 21.79 -30.87 1.40
CA TYR A 8 21.81 -30.82 2.87
C TYR A 8 21.97 -32.19 3.54
N SER A 9 22.14 -33.26 2.76
CA SER A 9 22.34 -34.62 3.29
C SER A 9 23.60 -34.76 4.16
N ASN A 10 24.56 -33.86 3.98
CA ASN A 10 25.77 -33.74 4.79
C ASN A 10 25.78 -32.44 5.60
N THR A 11 24.69 -32.17 6.34
CA THR A 11 24.59 -30.97 7.18
C THR A 11 25.48 -31.10 8.41
N ILE A 12 26.35 -30.12 8.61
CA ILE A 12 27.26 -30.00 9.74
C ILE A 12 26.80 -28.84 10.61
N ILE A 13 26.48 -29.12 11.87
CA ILE A 13 26.32 -28.08 12.88
C ILE A 13 27.69 -27.81 13.50
N TYR A 14 28.05 -26.54 13.63
CA TYR A 14 29.30 -26.11 14.23
C TYR A 14 29.06 -25.02 15.26
N LYS A 15 30.01 -24.89 16.19
CA LYS A 15 30.09 -23.76 17.13
C LYS A 15 31.36 -22.95 16.89
N ILE A 16 31.31 -21.67 17.25
CA ILE A 16 32.49 -20.80 17.33
C ILE A 16 32.59 -20.26 18.76
N THR A 17 33.76 -20.44 19.38
CA THR A 17 34.03 -20.11 20.78
C THR A 17 35.41 -19.48 20.95
N CYS A 18 35.59 -18.68 21.99
CA CYS A 18 36.89 -18.09 22.28
C CYS A 18 37.82 -19.13 22.92
N LYS A 19 39.13 -19.04 22.65
CA LYS A 19 40.14 -19.87 23.33
C LYS A 19 40.41 -19.40 24.76
N ASP A 20 40.09 -18.15 25.06
CA ASP A 20 40.17 -17.62 26.42
C ASP A 20 38.99 -18.14 27.25
N PRO A 21 39.25 -18.90 28.35
CA PRO A 21 38.20 -19.47 29.19
C PRO A 21 37.34 -18.41 29.92
N ALA A 22 37.78 -17.16 30.00
CA ALA A 22 36.98 -16.07 30.56
C ALA A 22 35.79 -15.68 29.66
N ILE A 23 35.90 -15.92 28.35
CA ILE A 23 34.88 -15.54 27.35
C ILE A 23 34.01 -16.77 27.06
N LYS A 24 32.84 -16.81 27.67
CA LYS A 24 31.86 -17.91 27.52
C LYS A 24 30.91 -17.75 26.34
N ASP A 25 31.13 -16.73 25.51
CA ASP A 25 30.27 -16.46 24.36
C ASP A 25 30.37 -17.54 23.29
N VAL A 26 29.22 -17.96 22.77
CA VAL A 26 29.11 -19.05 21.78
C VAL A 26 28.28 -18.58 20.60
N TYR A 27 28.75 -18.90 19.39
CA TYR A 27 27.98 -18.83 18.16
C TYR A 27 27.70 -20.23 17.64
N VAL A 28 26.50 -20.46 17.11
CA VAL A 28 26.12 -21.73 16.47
C VAL A 28 25.70 -21.47 15.03
N GLY A 29 26.05 -22.37 14.11
CA GLY A 29 25.59 -22.31 12.74
C GLY A 29 25.60 -23.66 12.06
N HIS A 30 24.94 -23.75 10.90
CA HIS A 30 25.00 -24.93 10.04
C HIS A 30 25.74 -24.66 8.72
N THR A 31 26.27 -25.71 8.11
CA THR A 31 26.86 -25.68 6.76
C THR A 31 26.95 -27.08 6.17
N THR A 32 27.03 -27.19 4.85
CA THR A 32 27.30 -28.45 4.14
C THR A 32 28.77 -28.58 3.74
N ASN A 33 29.57 -27.51 3.93
CA ASN A 33 31.01 -27.52 3.69
C ASN A 33 31.74 -26.73 4.79
N PHE A 34 32.26 -27.47 5.78
CA PHE A 34 32.89 -26.88 6.97
C PHE A 34 34.13 -26.04 6.64
N VAL A 35 35.00 -26.52 5.75
CA VAL A 35 36.26 -25.84 5.40
C VAL A 35 35.98 -24.50 4.71
N GLN A 36 35.07 -24.52 3.72
CA GLN A 36 34.67 -23.31 3.00
C GLN A 36 34.00 -22.31 3.94
N ARG A 37 33.12 -22.78 4.84
CA ARG A 37 32.45 -21.91 5.81
C ARG A 37 33.42 -21.29 6.81
N LYS A 38 34.41 -22.05 7.29
CA LYS A 38 35.47 -21.56 8.18
C LYS A 38 36.31 -20.47 7.50
N HIS A 39 36.65 -20.67 6.23
CA HIS A 39 37.34 -19.63 5.44
C HIS A 39 36.47 -18.37 5.28
N ALA A 40 35.17 -18.53 4.98
CA ALA A 40 34.26 -17.39 4.83
C ALA A 40 34.15 -16.55 6.12
N HIS A 41 34.00 -17.19 7.29
CA HIS A 41 33.99 -16.50 8.58
C HIS A 41 35.29 -15.73 8.84
N LYS A 42 36.44 -16.36 8.60
CA LYS A 42 37.76 -15.70 8.74
C LYS A 42 37.85 -14.45 7.84
N GLN A 43 37.43 -14.56 6.58
CA GLN A 43 37.45 -13.43 5.65
C GLN A 43 36.49 -12.31 6.07
N SER A 44 35.29 -12.64 6.54
CA SER A 44 34.33 -11.63 7.00
C SER A 44 34.77 -10.92 8.29
N CYS A 45 35.63 -11.53 9.10
CA CYS A 45 36.25 -10.85 10.24
C CYS A 45 37.25 -9.77 9.80
N ILE A 46 37.96 -9.97 8.69
CA ILE A 46 39.09 -9.13 8.26
C ILE A 46 38.66 -8.07 7.22
N ASN A 47 37.77 -8.44 6.30
CA ASN A 47 37.39 -7.58 5.18
C ASN A 47 36.34 -6.53 5.59
N ILE A 48 36.79 -5.29 5.78
CA ILE A 48 35.97 -4.13 6.15
C ILE A 48 34.85 -3.85 5.13
N LYS A 49 35.05 -4.22 3.85
CA LYS A 49 34.05 -4.02 2.79
C LYS A 49 32.95 -5.10 2.79
N SER A 50 33.07 -6.15 3.61
CA SER A 50 32.05 -7.19 3.70
C SER A 50 30.76 -6.64 4.31
N LEU A 51 29.61 -6.95 3.70
CA LEU A 51 28.29 -6.59 4.22
C LEU A 51 28.08 -7.04 5.67
N ASN A 52 28.67 -8.19 6.03
CA ASN A 52 28.52 -8.77 7.36
C ASN A 52 29.59 -8.30 8.35
N TYR A 53 30.57 -7.48 7.93
CA TYR A 53 31.71 -7.07 8.76
C TYR A 53 31.28 -6.52 10.12
N LYS A 54 30.16 -5.77 10.16
CA LYS A 54 29.59 -5.14 11.37
C LYS A 54 28.64 -6.03 12.18
N CYS A 55 28.53 -7.34 11.91
CA CYS A 55 27.66 -8.20 12.69
C CYS A 55 28.26 -8.52 14.08
N LYS A 56 27.38 -8.78 15.06
CA LYS A 56 27.72 -9.06 16.47
C LYS A 56 28.87 -10.07 16.62
N LEU A 57 28.77 -11.20 15.91
CA LEU A 57 29.78 -12.25 15.92
C LEU A 57 31.18 -11.71 15.59
N TYR A 58 31.35 -11.04 14.45
CA TYR A 58 32.67 -10.62 14.00
C TYR A 58 33.21 -9.42 14.78
N GLU A 59 32.33 -8.56 15.29
CA GLU A 59 32.71 -7.50 16.22
C GLU A 59 33.29 -8.06 17.52
N VAL A 60 32.61 -9.02 18.14
CA VAL A 60 33.10 -9.69 19.35
C VAL A 60 34.40 -10.45 19.08
N ILE A 61 34.52 -11.16 17.95
CA ILE A 61 35.75 -11.85 17.58
C ILE A 61 36.93 -10.88 17.48
N ARG A 62 36.76 -9.74 16.79
CA ARG A 62 37.83 -8.74 16.63
C ARG A 62 38.23 -8.10 17.96
N ASN A 63 37.25 -7.77 18.80
CA ASN A 63 37.49 -7.12 20.09
C ASN A 63 38.20 -8.06 21.09
N ASN A 64 38.13 -9.38 20.87
CA ASN A 64 38.70 -10.39 21.75
C ASN A 64 39.81 -11.20 21.08
N GLY A 65 40.81 -10.51 20.50
CA GLY A 65 42.03 -11.14 19.97
C GLY A 65 41.96 -11.62 18.51
N GLY A 66 40.88 -11.32 17.80
CA GLY A 66 40.69 -11.65 16.40
C GLY A 66 40.55 -13.16 16.14
N TRP A 67 40.40 -13.55 14.86
CA TRP A 67 40.08 -14.93 14.48
C TRP A 67 41.06 -15.98 15.02
N ASN A 68 42.34 -15.63 15.23
CA ASN A 68 43.35 -16.55 15.76
C ASN A 68 43.07 -16.96 17.21
N ASN A 69 42.38 -16.11 17.99
CA ASN A 69 41.98 -16.38 19.36
C ASN A 69 40.63 -17.14 19.47
N TRP A 70 40.02 -17.50 18.35
CA TRP A 70 38.73 -18.20 18.31
C TRP A 70 38.87 -19.57 17.65
N SER A 71 38.08 -20.54 18.11
CA SER A 71 37.98 -21.88 17.53
C SER A 71 36.63 -22.06 16.86
N MET A 72 36.63 -22.75 15.72
CA MET A 72 35.41 -23.22 15.07
C MET A 72 35.46 -24.75 15.06
N GLU A 73 34.47 -25.38 15.68
CA GLU A 73 34.43 -26.81 15.98
C GLU A 73 33.11 -27.42 15.50
N ILE A 74 33.17 -28.64 14.97
CA ILE A 74 31.98 -29.39 14.59
C ILE A 74 31.33 -29.94 15.86
N VAL A 75 30.02 -29.76 15.99
CA VAL A 75 29.24 -30.27 17.13
C VAL A 75 28.32 -31.42 16.74
N GLY A 76 27.99 -31.58 15.46
CA GLY A 76 27.22 -32.73 14.99
C GLY A 76 27.11 -32.81 13.47
N PHE A 77 26.82 -34.01 12.98
CA PHE A 77 26.54 -34.32 11.58
C PHE A 77 25.10 -34.82 11.46
N PHE A 78 24.37 -34.32 10.47
CA PHE A 78 22.96 -34.62 10.26
C PHE A 78 22.66 -34.80 8.79
N ASN A 79 21.83 -35.80 8.50
CA ASN A 79 21.23 -35.98 7.20
C ASN A 79 19.91 -35.20 7.15
N CYS A 80 19.97 -33.98 6.62
CA CYS A 80 18.82 -33.11 6.47
C CYS A 80 18.33 -33.12 5.02
N LYS A 81 17.01 -33.21 4.83
CA LYS A 81 16.41 -33.22 3.49
C LYS A 81 16.55 -31.87 2.80
N ASP A 82 16.49 -30.78 3.57
CA ASP A 82 16.51 -29.43 3.05
C ASP A 82 17.12 -28.43 4.05
N HIS A 83 17.20 -27.15 3.64
CA HIS A 83 17.66 -26.06 4.50
C HIS A 83 16.77 -25.85 5.74
N TYR A 84 15.48 -26.20 5.68
CA TYR A 84 14.56 -26.01 6.80
C TYR A 84 14.84 -27.01 7.92
N GLU A 85 15.03 -28.30 7.60
CA GLU A 85 15.48 -29.30 8.57
C GLU A 85 16.86 -28.95 9.15
N ALA A 86 17.79 -28.44 8.34
CA ALA A 86 19.08 -27.93 8.81
C ALA A 86 18.94 -26.76 9.80
N ARG A 87 17.96 -25.87 9.59
CA ARG A 87 17.64 -24.75 10.50
C ARG A 87 16.99 -25.20 11.80
N ILE A 88 16.16 -26.24 11.78
CA ILE A 88 15.62 -26.86 12.99
C ILE A 88 16.78 -27.42 13.84
N LYS A 89 17.71 -28.15 13.21
CA LYS A 89 18.91 -28.66 13.91
C LYS A 89 19.81 -27.53 14.42
N GLU A 90 19.97 -26.46 13.67
CA GLU A 90 20.68 -25.26 14.16
C GLU A 90 19.98 -24.64 15.39
N GLN A 91 18.64 -24.59 15.42
CA GLN A 91 17.88 -24.09 16.56
C GLN A 91 18.03 -24.98 17.80
N GLU A 92 17.95 -26.31 17.64
CA GLU A 92 18.17 -27.27 18.74
C GLU A 92 19.54 -27.03 19.41
N TYR A 93 20.61 -26.91 18.62
CA TYR A 93 21.96 -26.68 19.13
C TYR A 93 22.19 -25.24 19.63
N PHE A 94 21.49 -24.26 19.06
CA PHE A 94 21.48 -22.90 19.56
C PHE A 94 20.98 -22.84 21.01
N GLU A 95 19.93 -23.61 21.33
CA GLU A 95 19.38 -23.72 22.69
C GLU A 95 20.26 -24.56 23.61
N ILE A 96 20.68 -25.75 23.17
CA ILE A 96 21.52 -26.68 23.96
C ILE A 96 22.85 -26.03 24.36
N LEU A 97 23.47 -25.26 23.46
CA LEU A 97 24.76 -24.63 23.70
C LEU A 97 24.65 -23.20 24.27
N HIS A 98 23.43 -22.74 24.57
CA HIS A 98 23.16 -21.39 25.07
C HIS A 98 23.85 -20.29 24.26
N ALA A 99 23.70 -20.33 22.93
CA ALA A 99 24.45 -19.47 22.04
C ALA A 99 24.07 -17.98 22.22
N THR A 100 25.09 -17.13 22.40
CA THR A 100 24.94 -15.70 22.73
C THR A 100 25.27 -14.79 21.55
N LEU A 101 26.00 -15.28 20.54
CA LEU A 101 26.58 -14.45 19.48
C LEU A 101 25.78 -14.43 18.17
N ASN A 102 24.76 -15.26 18.02
CA ASN A 102 23.86 -15.20 16.87
C ASN A 102 23.05 -13.89 16.91
N SER A 103 23.15 -13.05 15.87
CA SER A 103 22.39 -11.79 15.82
C SER A 103 20.87 -11.98 15.73
N ILE A 104 20.44 -13.13 15.22
CA ILE A 104 19.05 -13.54 15.08
C ILE A 104 19.02 -15.03 15.39
N GLU A 105 18.04 -15.47 16.18
CA GLU A 105 17.80 -16.89 16.43
C GLU A 105 17.63 -17.65 15.10
N PRO A 106 18.12 -18.90 14.99
CA PRO A 106 17.96 -19.69 13.77
C PRO A 106 16.50 -19.85 13.31
N MET A 107 15.58 -20.02 14.27
CA MET A 107 14.14 -20.10 14.10
C MET A 107 13.43 -19.07 14.99
N PRO A 108 13.49 -17.77 14.63
CA PRO A 108 12.95 -16.72 15.48
C PRO A 108 11.44 -16.87 15.58
N LYS A 109 10.91 -16.94 16.82
CA LYS A 109 9.47 -16.98 17.05
C LYS A 109 8.81 -15.74 16.40
N PRO A 110 7.66 -15.90 15.71
CA PRO A 110 6.93 -14.76 15.17
C PRO A 110 6.72 -13.72 16.28
N LYS A 111 7.14 -12.48 16.06
CA LYS A 111 6.95 -11.41 17.04
C LYS A 111 5.47 -11.33 17.39
N LEU A 112 5.12 -11.56 18.66
CA LEU A 112 3.80 -11.24 19.19
C LEU A 112 3.58 -9.75 18.95
N LYS A 113 2.58 -9.42 18.12
CA LYS A 113 2.18 -8.03 17.89
C LYS A 113 1.59 -7.52 19.20
N ILE A 114 2.33 -6.70 19.94
CA ILE A 114 1.73 -5.82 20.95
C ILE A 114 0.75 -4.93 20.19
N GLU A 115 -0.52 -4.98 20.58
CA GLU A 115 -1.61 -4.21 19.98
C GLU A 115 -1.23 -2.74 19.96
N LYS A 116 -1.16 -2.16 18.74
CA LYS A 116 -1.11 -0.72 18.60
C LYS A 116 -2.51 -0.19 18.86
N ILE A 117 -2.64 0.67 19.87
CA ILE A 117 -3.85 1.44 20.16
C ILE A 117 -4.31 2.15 18.86
N PRO A 118 -5.62 2.17 18.53
CA PRO A 118 -6.14 2.75 17.29
C PRO A 118 -5.80 4.26 17.18
N PRO A 119 -5.75 4.82 15.95
CA PRO A 119 -5.55 6.26 15.78
C PRO A 119 -6.72 7.02 16.41
N THR A 120 -6.41 7.88 17.38
CA THR A 120 -7.38 8.74 18.08
C THR A 120 -8.25 9.50 17.08
N GLU A 121 -9.56 9.38 17.22
CA GLU A 121 -10.56 10.18 16.51
C GLU A 121 -10.17 11.67 16.57
N LYS A 122 -10.29 12.37 15.44
CA LYS A 122 -10.04 13.82 15.37
C LYS A 122 -11.06 14.53 16.27
N LYS A 123 -10.66 14.88 17.50
CA LYS A 123 -11.48 15.71 18.40
C LYS A 123 -11.77 17.06 17.76
N ILE A 124 -13.04 17.32 17.48
CA ILE A 124 -13.57 18.61 17.04
C ILE A 124 -14.01 19.37 18.29
N TYR A 125 -13.64 20.64 18.38
CA TYR A 125 -13.95 21.52 19.51
C TYR A 125 -15.08 22.47 19.11
N TYR A 126 -16.05 22.70 19.99
CA TYR A 126 -17.18 23.57 19.72
C TYR A 126 -17.20 24.73 20.71
N CYS A 127 -17.28 25.96 20.20
CA CYS A 127 -17.45 27.14 21.04
C CYS A 127 -18.93 27.48 21.14
N GLU A 128 -19.49 27.44 22.34
CA GLU A 128 -20.91 27.69 22.60
C GLU A 128 -21.27 29.18 22.42
N ILE A 129 -20.38 30.10 22.79
CA ILE A 129 -20.60 31.56 22.68
C ILE A 129 -20.68 32.03 21.22
N CYS A 130 -19.92 31.38 20.33
CA CYS A 130 -19.82 31.78 18.93
C CYS A 130 -20.45 30.78 17.96
N GLU A 131 -20.94 29.64 18.45
CA GLU A 131 -21.50 28.52 17.69
C GLU A 131 -20.61 28.00 16.55
N VAL A 132 -19.29 28.03 16.74
CA VAL A 132 -18.31 27.60 15.73
C VAL A 132 -17.61 26.30 16.09
N LYS A 133 -17.42 25.43 15.08
CA LYS A 133 -16.63 24.19 15.18
C LYS A 133 -15.18 24.43 14.77
N LEU A 134 -14.25 24.00 15.62
CA LEU A 134 -12.82 24.22 15.52
C LEU A 134 -12.08 22.88 15.49
N GLN A 135 -11.01 22.83 14.69
CA GLN A 135 -10.35 21.59 14.29
C GLN A 135 -9.37 21.00 15.32
N ASN A 136 -8.94 21.78 16.31
CA ASN A 136 -8.08 21.35 17.40
C ASN A 136 -8.09 22.38 18.56
N LEU A 137 -7.52 21.99 19.71
CA LEU A 137 -7.49 22.80 20.93
C LEU A 137 -6.76 24.14 20.73
N LYS A 138 -5.64 24.17 19.99
CA LYS A 138 -4.88 25.40 19.72
C LYS A 138 -5.73 26.43 18.96
N CYS A 139 -6.59 25.99 18.03
CA CYS A 139 -7.54 26.87 17.36
C CYS A 139 -8.63 27.39 18.31
N MET A 140 -9.04 26.61 19.32
CA MET A 140 -9.98 27.04 20.36
C MET A 140 -9.37 28.11 21.27
N GLU A 141 -8.14 27.92 21.71
CA GLU A 141 -7.42 28.89 22.55
C GLU A 141 -7.25 30.24 21.82
N ILE A 142 -6.83 30.20 20.55
CA ILE A 142 -6.72 31.40 19.72
C ILE A 142 -8.10 32.04 19.50
N HIS A 143 -9.14 31.24 19.25
CA HIS A 143 -10.51 31.74 19.08
C HIS A 143 -11.00 32.51 20.32
N ASN A 144 -10.76 31.97 21.53
CA ASN A 144 -11.19 32.58 22.78
C ASN A 144 -10.50 33.93 23.07
N GLN A 145 -9.31 34.16 22.52
CA GLN A 145 -8.56 35.41 22.66
C GLN A 145 -8.97 36.48 21.64
N ARG A 146 -9.85 36.17 20.68
CA ARG A 146 -10.27 37.14 19.66
C ARG A 146 -11.17 38.22 20.25
N LYS A 147 -10.95 39.47 19.86
CA LYS A 147 -11.80 40.62 20.24
C LYS A 147 -13.29 40.37 20.00
N LYS A 148 -13.65 39.72 18.88
CA LYS A 148 -15.04 39.36 18.57
C LYS A 148 -15.64 38.33 19.54
N HIS A 149 -14.86 37.34 19.97
CA HIS A 149 -15.31 36.35 20.96
C HIS A 149 -15.45 37.02 22.33
N ILE A 150 -14.43 37.77 22.76
CA ILE A 150 -14.42 38.51 24.04
C ILE A 150 -15.59 39.51 24.10
N GLN A 151 -15.91 40.18 23.00
CA GLN A 151 -17.00 41.15 22.97
C GLN A 151 -18.38 40.48 23.07
N LYS A 152 -18.59 39.34 22.38
CA LYS A 152 -19.81 38.53 22.55
C LYS A 152 -19.93 37.95 23.95
N GLN A 153 -18.82 37.49 24.52
CA GLN A 153 -18.79 36.98 25.90
C GLN A 153 -19.17 38.07 26.90
N LYS A 154 -18.70 39.31 26.72
CA LYS A 154 -19.09 40.46 27.54
C LYS A 154 -20.58 40.81 27.41
N GLN A 155 -21.12 40.77 26.19
CA GLN A 155 -22.54 41.02 25.94
C GLN A 155 -23.45 40.02 26.67
N ILE A 156 -23.09 38.73 26.68
CA ILE A 156 -23.87 37.69 27.38
C ILE A 156 -23.81 37.90 28.91
N VAL A 157 -22.63 38.25 29.44
CA VAL A 157 -22.45 38.51 30.89
C VAL A 157 -23.19 39.78 31.32
N GLU A 158 -23.27 40.79 30.46
CA GLU A 158 -24.04 42.01 30.70
C GLU A 158 -25.56 41.73 30.69
N GLU A 159 -26.04 40.85 29.81
CA GLU A 159 -27.45 40.41 29.75
C GLU A 159 -27.88 39.57 30.97
N GLU A 160 -26.99 38.77 31.58
CA GLU A 160 -27.29 37.96 32.77
C GLU A 160 -27.34 38.77 34.08
N SER A 161 -26.88 40.02 34.08
CA SER A 161 -26.78 40.86 35.29
C SER A 161 -28.00 41.76 35.55
N ASN A 162 -29.08 41.63 34.79
CA ASN A 162 -30.31 42.41 34.95
C ASN A 162 -31.53 41.48 35.16
N PRO A 163 -31.90 41.14 36.41
CA PRO A 163 -32.94 40.17 36.69
C PRO A 163 -34.27 40.87 36.97
N ASP A 164 -35.16 40.96 35.97
CA ASP A 164 -36.59 41.14 36.23
C ASP A 164 -37.44 40.55 35.09
N GLY A 165 -38.16 39.46 35.39
CA GLY A 165 -39.30 38.96 34.59
C GLY A 165 -39.31 37.47 34.21
N LEU A 166 -39.83 36.63 35.11
CA LEU A 166 -40.66 35.39 34.94
C LEU A 166 -40.64 34.63 33.58
N ALA A 167 -40.68 33.30 33.46
CA ALA A 167 -40.81 32.17 34.38
C ALA A 167 -40.74 30.83 33.59
N ALA A 168 -40.44 29.74 34.32
CA ALA A 168 -40.94 28.37 34.15
C ALA A 168 -40.41 27.43 33.04
N ALA A 169 -39.44 26.60 33.47
CA ALA A 169 -39.52 25.13 33.56
C ALA A 169 -39.72 24.24 32.30
N ASN A 170 -38.65 23.48 32.03
CA ASN A 170 -38.58 22.03 31.77
C ASN A 170 -39.42 21.39 30.64
N ASN A 171 -38.76 20.84 29.61
CA ASN A 171 -38.57 19.38 29.48
C ASN A 171 -37.79 18.96 28.21
N SER A 172 -37.06 17.85 28.36
CA SER A 172 -36.37 17.07 27.34
C SER A 172 -37.27 16.61 26.19
N SER A 173 -36.87 16.83 24.92
CA SER A 173 -36.91 15.86 23.80
C SER A 173 -36.69 16.52 22.42
N LEU A 174 -35.90 15.85 21.57
CA LEU A 174 -35.85 15.94 20.09
C LEU A 174 -35.77 17.35 19.45
N ILE A 175 -34.57 17.71 18.95
CA ILE A 175 -34.35 18.87 18.08
C ILE A 175 -35.18 18.72 16.79
N GLN A 176 -36.28 19.47 16.70
CA GLN A 176 -36.92 19.88 15.46
C GLN A 176 -36.84 21.41 15.37
N ASN A 177 -35.88 21.93 14.60
CA ASN A 177 -35.76 23.37 14.32
C ASN A 177 -36.83 23.78 13.28
N ASN A 178 -37.93 24.36 13.74
CA ASN A 178 -38.92 25.05 12.91
C ASN A 178 -39.31 26.37 13.58
N THR A 179 -38.66 27.47 13.21
CA THR A 179 -39.12 28.82 13.56
C THR A 179 -39.97 29.36 12.41
N ALA A 180 -41.28 29.47 12.65
CA ALA A 180 -42.22 30.19 11.79
C ALA A 180 -42.63 31.48 12.49
N GLN A 181 -42.49 32.63 11.83
CA GLN A 181 -43.00 33.90 12.34
C GLN A 181 -44.30 34.24 11.61
N MET A 182 -45.31 34.70 12.36
CA MET A 182 -46.58 35.17 11.83
C MET A 182 -46.62 36.70 11.91
N GLU A 183 -46.70 37.36 10.76
CA GLU A 183 -47.03 38.78 10.69
C GLU A 183 -48.49 38.95 10.29
N ILE A 184 -49.22 39.80 11.04
CA ILE A 184 -50.61 40.15 10.76
C ILE A 184 -50.59 41.40 9.87
N ASN A 185 -50.95 41.23 8.60
CA ASN A 185 -51.42 42.34 7.76
C ASN A 185 -52.61 41.85 6.93
N GLY A 186 -53.76 42.53 7.10
CA GLY A 186 -54.97 42.49 6.29
C GLY A 186 -55.34 41.20 5.54
N ASN A 187 -56.32 40.46 6.06
CA ASN A 187 -57.19 39.48 5.37
C ASN A 187 -56.53 38.52 4.35
N GLU A 188 -55.50 37.76 4.75
CA GLU A 188 -55.29 36.34 4.41
C GLU A 188 -54.09 35.82 5.24
N LYS A 189 -54.31 34.82 6.10
CA LYS A 189 -53.23 34.25 6.96
C LYS A 189 -52.23 33.46 6.10
N ARG A 190 -51.01 33.98 5.87
CA ARG A 190 -49.90 33.22 5.26
C ARG A 190 -48.68 33.19 6.19
N ALA A 191 -48.22 31.98 6.54
CA ALA A 191 -47.05 31.79 7.36
C ALA A 191 -45.77 31.93 6.52
N THR A 192 -44.82 32.75 6.98
CA THR A 192 -43.52 32.93 6.34
C THR A 192 -42.45 32.18 7.15
N PHE A 193 -41.68 31.34 6.46
CA PHE A 193 -40.58 30.54 6.98
C PHE A 193 -39.27 31.19 6.55
N ILE A 194 -38.41 31.53 7.50
CA ILE A 194 -37.12 32.21 7.26
C ILE A 194 -36.00 31.32 7.79
N CYS A 195 -34.92 31.19 7.02
CA CYS A 195 -33.74 30.42 7.39
C CYS A 195 -32.64 31.35 7.93
N ASP A 196 -32.29 31.16 9.20
CA ASP A 196 -31.36 31.99 9.95
C ASP A 196 -29.90 31.90 9.43
N HIS A 197 -29.56 30.84 8.69
CA HIS A 197 -28.19 30.59 8.23
C HIS A 197 -27.89 31.09 6.82
N CYS A 198 -28.91 31.40 6.01
CA CYS A 198 -28.68 31.83 4.62
C CYS A 198 -29.74 32.77 4.06
N ASN A 199 -30.49 33.45 4.93
CA ASN A 199 -31.43 34.52 4.59
C ASN A 199 -32.50 34.13 3.56
N TYR A 200 -32.82 32.83 3.50
CA TYR A 200 -33.83 32.29 2.59
C TYR A 200 -35.20 32.39 3.25
N ASN A 201 -36.15 33.06 2.61
CA ASN A 201 -37.55 33.11 3.05
C ASN A 201 -38.47 32.40 2.07
N CYS A 202 -39.54 31.80 2.57
CA CYS A 202 -40.61 31.25 1.74
C CYS A 202 -41.92 31.16 2.52
N ASN A 203 -43.05 31.03 1.84
CA ASN A 203 -44.39 30.98 2.44
C ASN A 203 -44.99 29.56 2.53
N LYS A 204 -44.25 28.53 2.14
CA LYS A 204 -44.70 27.12 2.15
C LYS A 204 -43.72 26.23 2.91
N LYS A 205 -44.21 25.52 3.92
CA LYS A 205 -43.41 24.64 4.79
C LYS A 205 -42.64 23.57 4.00
N THR A 206 -43.24 23.00 2.96
CA THR A 206 -42.59 21.98 2.11
C THR A 206 -41.37 22.53 1.38
N ASN A 207 -41.40 23.78 0.92
CA ASN A 207 -40.25 24.44 0.30
C ASN A 207 -39.15 24.73 1.31
N TYR A 208 -39.52 25.12 2.53
CA TYR A 208 -38.57 25.34 3.62
C TYR A 208 -37.85 24.04 4.01
N LEU A 209 -38.58 22.94 4.19
CA LEU A 209 -37.98 21.63 4.50
C LEU A 209 -37.07 21.14 3.36
N ARG A 210 -37.46 21.36 2.09
CA ARG A 210 -36.61 21.07 0.93
C ARG A 210 -35.38 21.96 0.87
N HIS A 211 -35.49 23.21 1.31
CA HIS A 211 -34.35 24.11 1.43
C HIS A 211 -33.32 23.59 2.45
N LEU A 212 -33.77 23.17 3.65
CA LEU A 212 -32.90 22.60 4.69
C LEU A 212 -32.16 21.35 4.23
N THR A 213 -32.77 20.54 3.35
CA THR A 213 -32.14 19.32 2.84
C THR A 213 -31.27 19.55 1.60
N SER A 214 -31.33 20.74 0.99
CA SER A 214 -30.57 21.08 -0.22
C SER A 214 -29.05 21.05 0.01
N GLU A 215 -28.30 20.60 -1.00
CA GLU A 215 -26.82 20.60 -0.91
C GLU A 215 -26.25 21.99 -0.65
N LYS A 216 -26.89 23.04 -1.18
CA LYS A 216 -26.46 24.43 -1.02
C LYS A 216 -26.57 24.89 0.44
N HIS A 217 -27.66 24.52 1.12
CA HIS A 217 -27.82 24.80 2.56
C HIS A 217 -26.86 23.94 3.40
N LYS A 218 -26.76 22.62 3.12
CA LYS A 218 -25.83 21.72 3.82
C LYS A 218 -24.36 22.14 3.70
N LYS A 219 -23.94 22.67 2.55
CA LYS A 219 -22.58 23.22 2.33
C LYS A 219 -22.32 24.52 3.09
N ASN A 220 -23.35 25.33 3.34
CA ASN A 220 -23.24 26.55 4.14
C ASN A 220 -23.24 26.28 5.65
N VAL A 221 -24.05 25.32 6.13
CA VAL A 221 -24.13 24.97 7.57
C VAL A 221 -22.93 24.15 8.04
N ASN A 222 -22.34 23.31 7.18
CA ASN A 222 -21.17 22.49 7.52
C ASN A 222 -19.81 23.14 7.20
N LYS A 223 -19.74 24.48 7.17
CA LYS A 223 -18.49 25.18 6.88
C LYS A 223 -17.56 25.11 8.09
N ILE A 224 -16.69 24.10 8.13
CA ILE A 224 -15.54 24.08 9.06
C ILE A 224 -14.69 25.31 8.72
N VAL A 225 -14.65 26.30 9.60
CA VAL A 225 -13.83 27.49 9.41
C VAL A 225 -12.37 27.08 9.60
N LYS A 226 -11.69 26.81 8.48
CA LYS A 226 -10.24 26.61 8.49
C LYS A 226 -9.57 27.94 8.83
N CYS A 227 -8.84 27.94 9.94
CA CYS A 227 -8.11 29.10 10.38
C CYS A 227 -6.77 29.17 9.62
N ASN A 228 -6.62 30.08 8.65
CA ASN A 228 -5.35 30.22 7.92
C ASN A 228 -4.44 31.17 8.70
N VAL A 229 -3.88 30.69 9.81
CA VAL A 229 -2.99 31.46 10.70
C VAL A 229 -1.55 31.04 10.46
N CYS A 230 -0.64 32.01 10.43
CA CYS A 230 0.78 31.71 10.38
C CYS A 230 1.27 31.19 11.73
N GLU A 231 1.86 30.00 11.75
CA GLU A 231 2.39 29.39 12.99
C GLU A 231 3.59 30.15 13.58
N HIS A 232 4.21 31.03 12.79
CA HIS A 232 5.43 31.74 13.20
C HIS A 232 5.15 33.17 13.70
N CYS A 233 4.10 33.84 13.20
CA CYS A 233 3.81 35.23 13.58
C CYS A 233 2.34 35.48 13.97
N ASN A 234 1.51 34.43 14.00
CA ASN A 234 0.09 34.46 14.36
C ASN A 234 -0.80 35.40 13.52
N LYS A 235 -0.34 35.90 12.36
CA LYS A 235 -1.17 36.68 11.44
C LYS A 235 -2.22 35.80 10.74
N GLU A 236 -3.45 36.29 10.67
CA GLU A 236 -4.58 35.59 10.05
C GLU A 236 -4.78 35.98 8.58
N PHE A 237 -5.10 35.00 7.75
CA PHE A 237 -5.36 35.19 6.32
C PHE A 237 -6.75 34.65 5.96
N THR A 238 -7.48 35.41 5.14
CA THR A 238 -8.82 35.03 4.67
C THR A 238 -8.81 33.82 3.75
N THR A 239 -7.66 33.52 3.12
CA THR A 239 -7.48 32.39 2.20
C THR A 239 -6.18 31.64 2.47
N GLN A 240 -6.17 30.34 2.16
CA GLN A 240 -4.98 29.48 2.27
C GLN A 240 -3.85 29.96 1.35
N SER A 241 -4.19 30.48 0.17
CA SER A 241 -3.22 31.04 -0.77
C SER A 241 -2.56 32.30 -0.21
N GLY A 242 -3.31 33.13 0.53
CA GLY A 242 -2.76 34.28 1.27
C GLY A 242 -1.76 33.84 2.34
N LEU A 243 -2.11 32.83 3.14
CA LEU A 243 -1.22 32.25 4.14
C LEU A 243 0.05 31.67 3.50
N TRP A 244 -0.07 30.96 2.39
CA TRP A 244 1.08 30.35 1.72
C TRP A 244 2.06 31.39 1.17
N LYS A 245 1.55 32.46 0.53
CA LYS A 245 2.37 33.59 0.07
C LYS A 245 3.06 34.28 1.25
N HIS A 246 2.34 34.44 2.36
CA HIS A 246 2.92 34.99 3.59
C HIS A 246 4.00 34.08 4.18
N ARG A 247 3.76 32.77 4.32
CA ARG A 247 4.75 31.80 4.86
C ARG A 247 6.07 31.86 4.11
N LYS A 248 6.04 32.06 2.79
CA LYS A 248 7.26 32.20 1.98
C LYS A 248 8.08 33.46 2.28
N LYS A 249 7.45 34.49 2.86
CA LYS A 249 8.08 35.78 3.19
C LYS A 249 8.09 36.06 4.70
N CYS A 250 7.65 35.11 5.52
CA CYS A 250 7.55 35.28 6.97
C CYS A 250 8.95 35.12 7.56
N VAL A 251 9.65 36.24 7.73
CA VAL A 251 10.97 36.30 8.37
C VAL A 251 10.77 36.38 9.89
N ILE A 252 11.53 35.57 10.63
CA ILE A 252 11.60 35.61 12.09
C ILE A 252 12.08 37.01 12.49
N VAL A 253 11.32 37.70 13.33
CA VAL A 253 11.77 38.92 13.97
C VAL A 253 11.92 38.61 15.45
N GLU A 254 13.16 38.34 15.88
CA GLU A 254 13.57 38.70 17.22
C GLU A 254 13.55 40.23 17.31
N ASN A 255 13.07 40.74 18.45
CA ASN A 255 12.81 42.15 18.72
C ASN A 255 13.95 43.09 18.25
N ASN A 256 13.62 44.12 17.47
CA ASN A 256 13.95 45.53 17.76
C ASN A 256 13.40 46.51 16.70
N THR A 257 12.60 47.46 17.20
CA THR A 257 12.41 48.89 16.86
C THR A 257 12.62 49.48 15.44
N VAL A 258 11.69 50.41 15.13
CA VAL A 258 11.76 51.66 14.32
C VAL A 258 11.22 51.64 12.88
N ASP A 259 10.16 52.45 12.69
CA ASP A 259 9.72 53.28 11.53
C ASP A 259 9.60 52.67 10.11
N GLU A 260 8.74 53.10 9.19
CA GLU A 260 7.87 54.27 9.00
C GLU A 260 6.91 53.92 7.82
N LYS A 261 5.71 54.54 7.77
CA LYS A 261 4.98 55.11 6.59
C LYS A 261 4.80 54.23 5.30
N THR A 262 3.71 54.23 4.53
CA THR A 262 2.63 55.19 4.23
C THR A 262 1.59 54.54 3.29
N ASP A 263 0.40 55.16 3.22
CA ASP A 263 -0.57 55.29 2.10
C ASP A 263 -1.33 54.06 1.57
N GLU A 264 -2.65 53.98 1.75
CA GLU A 264 -3.78 54.74 1.17
C GLU A 264 -4.21 54.29 -0.25
N GLU A 265 -5.44 53.77 -0.25
CA GLU A 265 -6.53 53.90 -1.22
C GLU A 265 -6.26 53.83 -2.74
N ASN A 266 -6.86 52.82 -3.38
CA ASN A 266 -7.75 53.10 -4.51
C ASN A 266 -8.70 51.93 -4.80
N LYS A 267 -10.01 52.21 -4.70
CA LYS A 267 -11.11 51.41 -5.26
C LYS A 267 -11.16 51.65 -6.77
N LEU A 268 -11.30 50.59 -7.57
CA LEU A 268 -12.03 50.70 -8.84
C LEU A 268 -12.65 49.35 -9.25
N SER A 269 -13.92 49.42 -9.66
CA SER A 269 -14.73 48.32 -10.18
C SER A 269 -14.27 47.91 -11.59
N ILE A 270 -14.20 46.61 -11.86
CA ILE A 270 -13.96 46.07 -13.20
C ILE A 270 -15.29 45.55 -13.76
N THR A 271 -15.74 46.18 -14.85
CA THR A 271 -16.72 45.61 -15.77
C THR A 271 -15.96 44.77 -16.80
N ASN A 272 -16.35 43.50 -16.96
CA ASN A 272 -15.76 42.59 -17.93
C ASN A 272 -16.31 42.90 -19.33
N ASN A 273 -15.57 43.64 -20.16
CA ASN A 273 -15.80 43.70 -21.60
C ASN A 273 -14.47 43.42 -22.31
N ILE A 274 -14.27 42.17 -22.76
CA ILE A 274 -13.13 41.79 -23.59
C ILE A 274 -13.47 42.17 -25.05
N PRO A 275 -12.64 42.98 -25.75
CA PRO A 275 -12.89 43.37 -27.13
C PRO A 275 -12.93 42.17 -28.10
N MET A 276 -13.88 42.19 -29.04
CA MET A 276 -14.07 41.14 -30.07
C MET A 276 -12.83 40.87 -30.93
N GLU A 277 -11.98 41.89 -31.10
CA GLU A 277 -10.73 41.81 -31.86
C GLU A 277 -9.70 40.89 -31.19
N LEU A 278 -9.59 40.93 -29.86
CA LEU A 278 -8.75 40.01 -29.07
C LEU A 278 -9.27 38.56 -29.16
N ILE A 279 -10.59 38.37 -29.28
CA ILE A 279 -11.20 37.04 -29.44
C ILE A 279 -10.87 36.47 -30.83
N LEU A 280 -10.92 37.29 -31.88
CA LEU A 280 -10.56 36.87 -33.24
C LEU A 280 -9.07 36.55 -33.37
N GLU A 281 -8.19 37.33 -32.73
CA GLU A 281 -6.74 37.07 -32.68
C GLU A 281 -6.44 35.74 -31.98
N VAL A 282 -7.10 35.46 -30.85
CA VAL A 282 -6.95 34.18 -30.11
C VAL A 282 -7.48 32.99 -30.92
N ILE A 283 -8.61 33.14 -31.62
CA ILE A 283 -9.15 32.09 -32.49
C ILE A 283 -8.19 31.82 -33.66
N LYS A 284 -7.58 32.87 -34.25
CA LYS A 284 -6.58 32.73 -35.31
C LYS A 284 -5.34 32.01 -34.82
N GLN A 285 -4.79 32.41 -33.66
CA GLN A 285 -3.67 31.70 -33.01
C GLN A 285 -4.03 30.25 -32.66
N SER A 286 -5.28 29.95 -32.28
CA SER A 286 -5.71 28.57 -31.99
C SER A 286 -5.69 27.68 -33.24
N LYS A 287 -6.04 28.23 -34.41
CA LYS A 287 -6.00 27.50 -35.69
C LYS A 287 -4.57 27.18 -36.13
N GLU A 288 -3.64 28.12 -35.90
CA GLU A 288 -2.22 27.93 -36.20
C GLU A 288 -1.57 26.88 -35.27
N ILE A 289 -1.93 26.85 -34.00
CA ILE A 289 -1.48 25.79 -33.07
C ILE A 289 -2.03 24.42 -33.50
N GLN A 290 -3.29 24.37 -33.93
CA GLN A 290 -3.92 23.14 -34.38
C GLN A 290 -3.28 22.59 -35.66
N SER A 291 -2.87 23.45 -36.60
CA SER A 291 -2.17 22.99 -37.81
C SER A 291 -0.78 22.45 -37.49
N VAL A 292 -0.01 23.10 -36.61
CA VAL A 292 1.31 22.61 -36.16
C VAL A 292 1.20 21.26 -35.44
N LEU A 293 0.17 21.07 -34.59
CA LEU A 293 -0.07 19.80 -33.90
C LEU A 293 -0.41 18.66 -34.87
N VAL A 294 -1.18 18.92 -35.92
CA VAL A 294 -1.50 17.92 -36.94
C VAL A 294 -0.26 17.55 -37.74
N GLU A 295 0.57 18.53 -38.09
CA GLU A 295 1.82 18.30 -38.83
C GLU A 295 2.82 17.47 -38.00
N GLN A 296 3.00 17.82 -36.73
CA GLN A 296 3.84 17.05 -35.80
C GLN A 296 3.32 15.61 -35.61
N ASN A 297 2.00 15.40 -35.57
CA ASN A 297 1.43 14.06 -35.49
C ASN A 297 1.69 13.23 -36.75
N LYS A 298 1.60 13.84 -37.94
CA LYS A 298 1.94 13.16 -39.20
C LYS A 298 3.42 12.78 -39.25
N GLU A 299 4.31 13.69 -38.84
CA GLU A 299 5.75 13.42 -38.77
C GLU A 299 6.06 12.28 -37.79
N LEU A 300 5.38 12.25 -36.64
CA LEU A 300 5.55 11.21 -35.63
C LEU A 300 5.05 9.85 -36.15
N GLN A 301 3.92 9.81 -36.86
CA GLN A 301 3.42 8.60 -37.52
C GLN A 301 4.40 8.09 -38.60
N ALA A 302 4.98 8.98 -39.40
CA ALA A 302 5.95 8.60 -40.43
C ALA A 302 7.23 7.99 -39.80
N LYS A 303 7.75 8.59 -38.71
CA LYS A 303 8.90 8.03 -37.98
C LYS A 303 8.61 6.69 -37.32
N LEU A 304 7.37 6.45 -36.89
CA LEU A 304 6.95 5.15 -36.34
C LEU A 304 6.92 4.07 -37.42
N LEU A 305 6.40 4.39 -38.61
CA LEU A 305 6.38 3.48 -39.75
C LEU A 305 7.79 3.12 -40.22
N GLU A 306 8.69 4.11 -40.31
CA GLU A 306 10.10 3.88 -40.67
C GLU A 306 10.82 2.98 -39.65
N LYS A 307 10.52 3.14 -38.36
CA LYS A 307 11.02 2.27 -37.28
C LYS A 307 10.51 0.84 -37.40
N GLU A 308 9.26 0.66 -37.79
CA GLU A 308 8.64 -0.65 -37.99
C GLU A 308 9.29 -1.41 -39.17
N ASP A 309 9.53 -0.71 -40.28
CA ASP A 309 10.23 -1.26 -41.46
C ASP A 309 11.68 -1.66 -41.13
N GLN A 310 12.41 -0.82 -40.39
CA GLN A 310 13.78 -1.15 -39.93
C GLN A 310 13.80 -2.40 -39.05
N LEU A 311 12.79 -2.58 -38.18
CA LEU A 311 12.71 -3.74 -37.30
C LEU A 311 12.35 -5.02 -38.07
N LEU A 312 11.48 -4.92 -39.08
CA LEU A 312 11.14 -6.02 -39.96
C LEU A 312 12.36 -6.48 -40.77
N GLU A 313 13.17 -5.54 -41.26
CA GLU A 313 14.39 -5.84 -42.01
C GLU A 313 15.48 -6.48 -41.12
N GLN A 314 15.67 -5.99 -39.90
CA GLN A 314 16.56 -6.64 -38.92
C GLN A 314 16.12 -8.08 -38.61
N ASN A 315 14.81 -8.33 -38.48
CA ASN A 315 14.29 -9.67 -38.25
C ASN A 315 14.49 -10.60 -39.45
N LYS A 316 14.38 -10.10 -40.69
CA LYS A 316 14.69 -10.89 -41.90
C LYS A 316 16.17 -11.30 -41.94
N GLN A 317 17.09 -10.38 -41.64
CA GLN A 317 18.53 -10.67 -41.60
C GLN A 317 18.89 -11.70 -40.52
N LEU A 318 18.22 -11.67 -39.36
CA LEU A 318 18.38 -12.68 -38.30
C LEU A 318 17.95 -14.08 -38.76
N ILE A 319 16.85 -14.17 -39.51
CA ILE A 319 16.35 -15.43 -40.07
C ILE A 319 17.29 -15.98 -41.15
N GLU A 320 17.87 -15.13 -41.99
CA GLU A 320 18.85 -15.57 -43.00
C GLU A 320 20.17 -16.07 -42.39
N LEU A 321 20.66 -15.40 -41.34
CA LEU A 321 21.85 -15.84 -40.60
C LEU A 321 21.64 -17.17 -39.89
N ALA A 322 20.42 -17.43 -39.39
CA ALA A 322 20.05 -18.70 -38.78
C ALA A 322 19.91 -19.87 -39.79
N LYS A 323 19.78 -19.58 -41.09
CA LYS A 323 19.58 -20.58 -42.15
C LYS A 323 20.86 -21.03 -42.87
N LYS A 324 22.02 -20.42 -42.61
CA LYS A 324 23.29 -20.84 -43.23
C LYS A 324 23.96 -21.96 -42.41
N PRO A 325 24.24 -23.15 -43.00
CA PRO A 325 25.03 -24.17 -42.32
C PRO A 325 26.50 -23.68 -42.22
N SER A 326 27.01 -23.55 -41.00
CA SER A 326 28.40 -23.16 -40.78
C SER A 326 29.31 -24.38 -40.97
N MET A 327 30.04 -24.42 -42.09
CA MET A 327 31.19 -25.31 -42.25
C MET A 327 32.36 -24.76 -41.45
N VAL A 328 32.76 -25.44 -40.38
CA VAL A 328 34.04 -25.23 -39.69
C VAL A 328 34.76 -26.57 -39.60
N ASN A 329 35.88 -26.65 -40.32
CA ASN A 329 36.87 -27.71 -40.22
C ASN A 329 37.88 -27.34 -39.13
N SER A 330 37.81 -27.96 -37.94
CA SER A 330 38.96 -28.02 -37.01
C SER A 330 38.73 -29.01 -35.87
N ASN A 331 39.69 -29.93 -35.71
CA ASN A 331 39.77 -30.90 -34.63
C ASN A 331 40.01 -30.23 -33.26
N ASN A 332 39.06 -30.36 -32.34
CA ASN A 332 39.34 -30.64 -30.93
C ASN A 332 38.06 -30.96 -30.16
N ASN A 333 38.04 -32.11 -29.49
CA ASN A 333 36.93 -32.58 -28.68
C ASN A 333 36.84 -31.79 -27.37
N ASN A 334 35.82 -30.93 -27.23
CA ASN A 334 35.11 -30.72 -25.97
C ASN A 334 33.71 -30.14 -26.27
N SER A 335 32.70 -31.01 -26.32
CA SER A 335 31.30 -30.63 -26.55
C SER A 335 30.70 -30.06 -25.27
N ASN A 336 30.58 -28.73 -25.19
CA ASN A 336 29.61 -28.07 -24.31
C ASN A 336 28.43 -27.65 -25.18
N ASN A 337 27.40 -28.49 -25.24
CA ASN A 337 26.10 -28.14 -25.82
C ASN A 337 25.40 -27.10 -24.93
N ASN A 338 25.64 -25.81 -25.18
CA ASN A 338 24.84 -24.74 -24.60
C ASN A 338 23.66 -24.41 -25.52
N ASN A 339 22.63 -25.26 -25.52
CA ASN A 339 21.33 -24.90 -26.12
C ASN A 339 20.67 -23.84 -25.23
N HIS A 340 20.73 -22.57 -25.65
CA HIS A 340 20.11 -21.46 -24.93
C HIS A 340 18.58 -21.59 -24.97
N PHE A 341 17.94 -21.74 -23.80
CA PHE A 341 16.48 -21.81 -23.66
C PHE A 341 15.78 -20.65 -24.42
N ASN A 342 14.96 -20.97 -25.42
CA ASN A 342 14.20 -19.99 -26.20
C ASN A 342 12.78 -19.87 -25.64
N LEU A 343 12.56 -18.83 -24.84
CA LEU A 343 11.26 -18.57 -24.22
C LEU A 343 10.13 -18.37 -25.24
N ASN A 344 10.39 -17.68 -26.34
CA ASN A 344 9.34 -17.41 -27.33
C ASN A 344 8.91 -18.70 -28.04
N PHE A 345 9.84 -19.63 -28.27
CA PHE A 345 9.50 -20.96 -28.77
C PHE A 345 8.69 -21.75 -27.74
N PHE A 346 9.13 -21.77 -26.48
CA PHE A 346 8.39 -22.45 -25.41
C PHE A 346 6.95 -21.94 -25.28
N LEU A 347 6.74 -20.62 -25.21
CA LEU A 347 5.40 -20.06 -25.04
C LEU A 347 4.50 -20.32 -26.27
N ASN A 348 5.00 -20.07 -27.49
CA ASN A 348 4.16 -20.07 -28.69
C ASN A 348 4.04 -21.45 -29.36
N GLU A 349 5.04 -22.32 -29.22
CA GLU A 349 5.01 -23.68 -29.80
C GLU A 349 4.69 -24.73 -28.73
N THR A 350 5.45 -24.79 -27.62
CA THR A 350 5.24 -25.79 -26.56
C THR A 350 3.93 -25.55 -25.80
N CYS A 351 3.67 -24.32 -25.37
CA CYS A 351 2.46 -23.94 -24.64
C CYS A 351 1.37 -23.35 -25.56
N LYS A 352 1.39 -23.71 -26.85
CA LYS A 352 0.41 -23.24 -27.85
C LYS A 352 -1.04 -23.48 -27.42
N ASN A 353 -1.29 -24.62 -26.78
CA ASN A 353 -2.61 -25.05 -26.31
C ASN A 353 -2.84 -24.74 -24.82
N ALA A 354 -2.02 -23.89 -24.21
CA ALA A 354 -2.26 -23.42 -22.84
C ALA A 354 -3.63 -22.74 -22.71
N MET A 355 -4.26 -22.94 -21.56
CA MET A 355 -5.53 -22.33 -21.22
C MET A 355 -5.39 -20.82 -21.03
N ASN A 356 -6.45 -20.05 -21.32
CA ASN A 356 -6.49 -18.64 -20.97
C ASN A 356 -6.73 -18.48 -19.46
N ILE A 357 -6.20 -17.41 -18.88
CA ILE A 357 -6.32 -17.14 -17.44
C ILE A 357 -7.78 -17.02 -16.97
N GLN A 358 -8.67 -16.48 -17.81
CA GLN A 358 -10.10 -16.37 -17.52
C GLN A 358 -10.77 -17.74 -17.42
N ASP A 359 -10.48 -18.63 -18.37
CA ASP A 359 -11.01 -20.00 -18.40
C ASP A 359 -10.49 -20.81 -17.21
N PHE A 360 -9.20 -20.63 -16.89
CA PHE A 360 -8.58 -21.24 -15.72
C PHE A 360 -9.34 -20.86 -14.45
N ILE A 361 -9.55 -19.57 -14.19
CA ILE A 361 -10.28 -19.11 -13.00
C ILE A 361 -11.71 -19.65 -12.97
N SER A 362 -12.38 -19.67 -14.12
CA SER A 362 -13.76 -20.16 -14.23
C SER A 362 -13.88 -21.68 -14.00
N SER A 363 -12.79 -22.42 -14.21
CA SER A 363 -12.73 -23.87 -13.98
C SER A 363 -12.55 -24.26 -12.51
N ILE A 364 -12.11 -23.32 -11.66
CA ILE A 364 -11.83 -23.57 -10.25
C ILE A 364 -13.15 -23.80 -9.48
N LYS A 365 -13.26 -24.97 -8.87
CA LYS A 365 -14.36 -25.32 -7.96
C LYS A 365 -13.82 -25.48 -6.55
N LEU A 366 -14.28 -24.63 -5.64
CA LEU A 366 -13.91 -24.69 -4.23
C LEU A 366 -14.96 -25.48 -3.44
N THR A 367 -14.54 -25.93 -2.27
CA THR A 367 -15.37 -26.64 -1.31
C THR A 367 -15.37 -25.94 0.06
N THR A 368 -16.33 -26.27 0.92
CA THR A 368 -16.36 -25.83 2.32
C THR A 368 -15.08 -26.20 3.07
N GLN A 369 -14.44 -27.32 2.71
CA GLN A 369 -13.15 -27.73 3.26
C GLN A 369 -11.99 -26.80 2.86
N ASP A 370 -12.02 -26.21 1.66
CA ASP A 370 -11.01 -25.23 1.24
C ASP A 370 -11.12 -23.94 2.06
N PHE A 371 -12.35 -23.53 2.37
CA PHE A 371 -12.62 -22.39 3.25
C PHE A 371 -12.13 -22.66 4.68
N GLU A 372 -12.46 -23.81 5.25
CA GLU A 372 -11.95 -24.21 6.58
C GLU A 372 -10.43 -24.26 6.62
N THR A 373 -9.81 -24.86 5.62
CA THR A 373 -8.36 -24.96 5.53
C THR A 373 -7.74 -23.56 5.49
N THR A 374 -8.33 -22.66 4.71
CA THR A 374 -7.90 -21.25 4.63
C THR A 374 -8.08 -20.52 5.97
N GLY A 375 -9.13 -20.83 6.74
CA GLY A 375 -9.30 -20.34 8.11
C GLY A 375 -8.29 -20.91 9.11
N ARG A 376 -7.78 -22.12 8.90
CA ARG A 376 -6.76 -22.77 9.76
C ARG A 376 -5.34 -22.27 9.45
N ILE A 377 -4.97 -22.19 8.17
CA ILE A 377 -3.60 -21.83 7.75
C ILE A 377 -3.41 -20.33 7.47
N GLY A 378 -4.51 -19.58 7.38
CA GLY A 378 -4.49 -18.14 7.11
C GLY A 378 -4.76 -17.78 5.64
N PHE A 379 -5.32 -16.59 5.41
CA PHE A 379 -5.68 -16.08 4.07
C PHE A 379 -4.56 -16.21 3.03
N VAL A 380 -3.35 -15.74 3.33
CA VAL A 380 -2.24 -15.74 2.37
C VAL A 380 -1.89 -17.16 1.93
N ASP A 381 -1.74 -18.07 2.87
CA ASP A 381 -1.32 -19.44 2.57
C ASP A 381 -2.49 -20.27 2.01
N GLY A 382 -3.72 -20.02 2.46
CA GLY A 382 -4.94 -20.64 1.94
C GLY A 382 -5.20 -20.30 0.47
N ILE A 383 -5.21 -19.02 0.11
CA ILE A 383 -5.39 -18.58 -1.29
C ILE A 383 -4.20 -19.02 -2.15
N SER A 384 -2.97 -18.93 -1.63
CA SER A 384 -1.78 -19.43 -2.36
C SER A 384 -1.91 -20.93 -2.66
N ARG A 385 -2.27 -21.73 -1.65
CA ARG A 385 -2.47 -23.18 -1.78
C ARG A 385 -3.50 -23.51 -2.85
N ILE A 386 -4.67 -22.86 -2.81
CA ILE A 386 -5.73 -23.07 -3.81
C ILE A 386 -5.19 -22.78 -5.21
N PHE A 387 -4.60 -21.60 -5.41
CA PHE A 387 -4.05 -21.21 -6.72
C PHE A 387 -3.01 -22.23 -7.22
N ILE A 388 -2.02 -22.54 -6.38
CA ILE A 388 -0.91 -23.44 -6.75
C ILE A 388 -1.43 -24.85 -7.04
N ASN A 389 -2.36 -25.37 -6.25
CA ASN A 389 -2.92 -26.71 -6.44
C ASN A 389 -3.67 -26.82 -7.76
N GLU A 390 -4.51 -25.83 -8.10
CA GLU A 390 -5.23 -25.83 -9.38
C GLU A 390 -4.27 -25.70 -10.57
N LEU A 391 -3.19 -24.93 -10.45
CA LEU A 391 -2.15 -24.89 -11.47
C LEU A 391 -1.39 -26.22 -11.60
N LYS A 392 -1.09 -26.89 -10.48
CA LYS A 392 -0.37 -28.18 -10.47
C LYS A 392 -1.20 -29.34 -11.01
N ARG A 393 -2.54 -29.23 -11.01
CA ARG A 393 -3.43 -30.15 -11.72
C ARG A 393 -3.30 -30.07 -13.24
N LEU A 394 -2.76 -28.98 -13.76
CA LEU A 394 -2.44 -28.81 -15.17
C LEU A 394 -0.98 -29.18 -15.45
N GLU A 395 -0.78 -29.90 -16.55
CA GLU A 395 0.52 -30.07 -17.20
C GLU A 395 1.15 -28.70 -17.48
N VAL A 396 2.47 -28.61 -17.47
CA VAL A 396 3.20 -27.34 -17.56
C VAL A 396 2.79 -26.59 -18.83
N GLU A 397 2.69 -27.27 -19.95
CA GLU A 397 2.35 -26.76 -21.27
C GLU A 397 0.90 -26.23 -21.36
N ARG A 398 0.05 -26.62 -20.41
CA ARG A 398 -1.36 -26.22 -20.36
C ARG A 398 -1.64 -25.05 -19.42
N ARG A 399 -0.67 -24.66 -18.59
CA ARG A 399 -0.84 -23.61 -17.57
C ARG A 399 -1.00 -22.24 -18.23
N PRO A 400 -1.91 -21.39 -17.71
CA PRO A 400 -2.08 -20.01 -18.20
C PRO A 400 -0.95 -19.06 -17.78
N LEU A 401 0.00 -19.52 -16.96
CA LEU A 401 0.96 -18.68 -16.24
C LEU A 401 2.34 -19.33 -16.18
N HIS A 402 3.37 -18.57 -16.54
CA HIS A 402 4.77 -18.99 -16.44
C HIS A 402 5.68 -17.89 -15.90
N CYS A 403 6.56 -18.24 -14.97
CA CYS A 403 7.59 -17.34 -14.44
C CYS A 403 8.97 -17.71 -14.98
N THR A 404 9.74 -16.73 -15.45
CA THR A 404 11.08 -16.96 -16.04
C THR A 404 12.23 -16.46 -15.17
N ASP A 405 11.91 -15.54 -14.25
CA ASP A 405 12.83 -15.01 -13.25
C ASP A 405 12.04 -14.61 -11.99
N VAL A 406 12.13 -15.41 -10.94
CA VAL A 406 11.48 -15.14 -9.65
C VAL A 406 12.04 -13.89 -8.98
N LYS A 407 13.34 -13.61 -9.12
CA LYS A 407 13.98 -12.45 -8.47
C LYS A 407 13.51 -11.14 -9.08
N ARG A 408 13.34 -11.12 -10.40
CA ARG A 408 12.77 -9.98 -11.15
C ARG A 408 11.25 -10.06 -11.28
N GLU A 409 10.63 -11.08 -10.69
CA GLU A 409 9.20 -11.38 -10.74
C GLU A 409 8.63 -11.30 -12.18
N THR A 410 9.40 -11.81 -13.15
CA THR A 410 9.06 -11.77 -14.57
C THR A 410 8.10 -12.91 -14.89
N VAL A 411 6.85 -12.56 -15.20
CA VAL A 411 5.75 -13.50 -15.44
C VAL A 411 5.07 -13.22 -16.77
N TYR A 412 4.68 -14.30 -17.43
CA TYR A 412 3.94 -14.32 -18.68
C TYR A 412 2.58 -14.95 -18.41
N VAL A 413 1.53 -14.33 -18.94
CA VAL A 413 0.14 -14.74 -18.77
C VAL A 413 -0.44 -14.96 -20.14
N LYS A 414 -1.16 -16.07 -20.32
CA LYS A 414 -1.94 -16.30 -21.52
C LYS A 414 -3.36 -15.80 -21.32
N ASP A 415 -3.79 -14.94 -22.22
CA ASP A 415 -5.11 -14.32 -22.20
C ASP A 415 -5.54 -13.97 -23.62
N ASN A 416 -6.82 -14.21 -23.93
CA ASN A 416 -7.36 -14.10 -25.29
C ASN A 416 -6.45 -14.76 -26.37
N ASP A 417 -5.97 -15.97 -26.09
CA ASP A 417 -5.07 -16.78 -26.92
C ASP A 417 -3.70 -16.15 -27.23
N THR A 418 -3.33 -15.11 -26.48
CA THR A 418 -2.04 -14.43 -26.64
C THR A 418 -1.21 -14.48 -25.36
N TRP A 419 0.10 -14.64 -25.52
CA TRP A 419 1.04 -14.55 -24.40
C TRP A 419 1.48 -13.11 -24.19
N GLU A 420 1.21 -12.58 -23.00
CA GLU A 420 1.60 -11.24 -22.60
C GLU A 420 2.56 -11.30 -21.42
N LYS A 421 3.60 -10.46 -21.48
CA LYS A 421 4.48 -10.22 -20.33
C LYS A 421 3.81 -9.21 -19.39
N GLU A 422 3.64 -9.57 -18.12
CA GLU A 422 3.06 -8.63 -17.15
C GLU A 422 4.00 -7.46 -16.87
N ASN A 423 3.38 -6.31 -16.63
CA ASN A 423 4.07 -5.11 -16.17
C ASN A 423 4.37 -5.15 -14.67
N GLN A 424 4.97 -4.09 -14.14
CA GLN A 424 5.31 -4.00 -12.71
C GLN A 424 4.09 -4.05 -11.78
N GLU A 425 2.90 -3.67 -12.27
CA GLU A 425 1.66 -3.73 -11.49
C GLU A 425 1.05 -5.13 -11.43
N LYS A 426 1.36 -5.99 -12.41
CA LYS A 426 0.86 -7.37 -12.54
C LYS A 426 -0.65 -7.49 -12.38
N LYS A 427 -1.38 -6.72 -13.21
CA LYS A 427 -2.83 -6.57 -13.10
C LYS A 427 -3.56 -7.89 -13.29
N LYS A 428 -3.17 -8.70 -14.29
CA LYS A 428 -3.86 -9.97 -14.59
C LYS A 428 -3.64 -10.99 -13.49
N LEU A 429 -2.41 -11.07 -12.97
CA LEU A 429 -2.12 -11.95 -11.84
C LEU A 429 -2.85 -11.53 -10.55
N LYS A 430 -2.89 -10.23 -10.26
CA LYS A 430 -3.64 -9.69 -9.11
C LYS A 430 -5.14 -9.91 -9.24
N TRP A 431 -5.68 -9.75 -10.45
CA TRP A 431 -7.06 -10.06 -10.76
C TRP A 431 -7.36 -11.54 -10.49
N ALA A 432 -6.52 -12.46 -10.98
CA ALA A 432 -6.68 -13.90 -10.75
C ALA A 432 -6.69 -14.27 -9.25
N ILE A 433 -5.78 -13.67 -8.46
CA ILE A 433 -5.74 -13.86 -7.00
C ILE A 433 -7.03 -13.35 -6.34
N ASN A 434 -7.49 -12.16 -6.71
CA ASN A 434 -8.72 -11.59 -6.17
C ASN A 434 -9.93 -12.44 -6.54
N SER A 435 -10.00 -12.97 -7.76
CA SER A 435 -11.07 -13.88 -8.19
C SER A 435 -11.11 -15.15 -7.34
N ILE A 436 -9.97 -15.77 -7.04
CA ILE A 436 -9.91 -16.93 -6.14
C ILE A 436 -10.34 -16.56 -4.71
N ALA A 437 -9.93 -15.39 -4.21
CA ALA A 437 -10.37 -14.91 -2.91
C ALA A 437 -11.89 -14.70 -2.85
N GLN A 438 -12.50 -14.22 -3.94
CA GLN A 438 -13.96 -14.11 -4.04
C GLN A 438 -14.64 -15.49 -4.09
N LEU A 439 -14.09 -16.45 -4.84
CA LEU A 439 -14.59 -17.83 -4.82
C LEU A 439 -14.55 -18.41 -3.39
N ASN A 440 -13.47 -18.15 -2.63
CA ASN A 440 -13.34 -18.59 -1.25
C ASN A 440 -14.36 -17.91 -0.32
N LEU A 441 -14.66 -16.62 -0.54
CA LEU A 441 -15.73 -15.91 0.18
C LEU A 441 -17.11 -16.52 -0.10
N ASN A 442 -17.38 -16.93 -1.33
CA ASN A 442 -18.68 -17.52 -1.69
C ASN A 442 -18.94 -18.85 -0.94
N GLN A 443 -17.89 -19.57 -0.52
CA GLN A 443 -18.02 -20.79 0.27
C GLN A 443 -18.59 -20.55 1.68
N VAL A 444 -18.58 -19.30 2.19
CA VAL A 444 -19.13 -18.97 3.50
C VAL A 444 -20.61 -19.36 3.58
N GLN A 445 -21.38 -19.13 2.51
CA GLN A 445 -22.81 -19.43 2.52
C GLN A 445 -23.09 -20.93 2.59
N GLU A 446 -22.34 -21.73 1.83
CA GLU A 446 -22.45 -23.19 1.84
C GLU A 446 -22.01 -23.76 3.19
N TRP A 447 -20.91 -23.24 3.75
CA TRP A 447 -20.45 -23.63 5.08
C TRP A 447 -21.50 -23.34 6.18
N GLN A 448 -22.17 -22.17 6.13
CA GLN A 448 -23.27 -21.83 7.04
C GLN A 448 -24.54 -22.67 6.85
N GLN A 449 -24.67 -23.40 5.73
CA GLN A 449 -25.75 -24.38 5.53
C GLN A 449 -25.38 -25.74 6.13
N GLU A 450 -24.11 -26.14 6.07
CA GLU A 450 -23.59 -27.36 6.69
C GLU A 450 -23.58 -27.27 8.23
N TYR A 451 -23.33 -26.07 8.78
CA TYR A 451 -23.24 -25.81 10.23
C TYR A 451 -24.23 -24.73 10.70
N PRO A 452 -25.55 -25.01 10.70
CA PRO A 452 -26.58 -24.01 10.99
C PRO A 452 -26.50 -23.39 12.39
N GLU A 453 -25.90 -24.09 13.36
CA GLU A 453 -25.66 -23.62 14.73
C GLU A 453 -24.78 -22.35 14.79
N CYS A 454 -24.00 -22.08 13.75
CA CYS A 454 -23.17 -20.88 13.70
C CYS A 454 -23.99 -19.60 13.40
N ARG A 455 -25.27 -19.73 13.00
CA ARG A 455 -26.15 -18.59 12.67
C ARG A 455 -26.67 -17.87 13.92
N GLU A 456 -26.73 -18.58 15.04
CA GLU A 456 -27.17 -18.01 16.30
C GLU A 456 -26.05 -17.17 16.93
N ASN A 457 -26.28 -15.86 17.02
CA ASN A 457 -25.33 -14.93 17.62
C ASN A 457 -25.02 -15.29 19.08
N ASN A 458 -23.79 -15.00 19.51
CA ASN A 458 -23.32 -15.20 20.89
C ASN A 458 -23.22 -16.67 21.34
N THR A 459 -23.20 -17.63 20.41
CA THR A 459 -22.88 -19.02 20.69
C THR A 459 -21.38 -19.31 20.52
N VAL A 460 -20.90 -20.42 21.09
CA VAL A 460 -19.52 -20.90 20.88
C VAL A 460 -19.27 -21.19 19.41
N ALA A 461 -20.26 -21.77 18.72
CA ALA A 461 -20.19 -22.08 17.29
C ALA A 461 -20.09 -20.81 16.43
N ASN A 462 -20.92 -19.79 16.69
CA ASN A 462 -20.82 -18.50 16.00
C ASN A 462 -19.49 -17.77 16.28
N THR A 463 -19.01 -17.82 17.52
CA THR A 463 -17.69 -17.25 17.86
C THR A 463 -16.56 -17.96 17.10
N HIS A 464 -16.62 -19.29 16.99
CA HIS A 464 -15.66 -20.07 16.22
C HIS A 464 -15.73 -19.73 14.73
N PHE A 465 -16.93 -19.67 14.16
CA PHE A 465 -17.16 -19.28 12.78
C PHE A 465 -16.61 -17.87 12.49
N ASN A 466 -16.93 -16.88 13.33
CA ASN A 466 -16.44 -15.51 13.14
C ASN A 466 -14.92 -15.44 13.17
N LYS A 467 -14.28 -16.18 14.08
CA LYS A 467 -12.81 -16.26 14.15
C LYS A 467 -12.21 -16.90 12.90
N MET A 468 -12.81 -18.00 12.43
CA MET A 468 -12.38 -18.69 11.22
C MET A 468 -12.57 -17.79 9.98
N ALA A 469 -13.76 -17.19 9.82
CA ALA A 469 -14.09 -16.31 8.71
C ALA A 469 -13.18 -15.07 8.68
N MET A 470 -12.91 -14.45 9.84
CA MET A 470 -11.99 -13.32 9.94
C MET A 470 -10.58 -13.67 9.42
N VAL A 471 -10.10 -14.88 9.69
CA VAL A 471 -8.80 -15.36 9.20
C VAL A 471 -8.86 -15.76 7.72
N ALA A 472 -9.97 -16.37 7.30
CA ALA A 472 -10.14 -16.93 5.96
C ALA A 472 -10.45 -15.89 4.87
N LEU A 473 -10.98 -14.72 5.25
CA LEU A 473 -11.38 -13.65 4.32
C LEU A 473 -10.30 -12.57 4.16
N GLY A 474 -9.28 -12.57 5.02
CA GLY A 474 -8.10 -11.73 4.86
C GLY A 474 -8.16 -10.43 5.66
N GLY A 475 -7.33 -9.47 5.23
CA GLY A 475 -7.03 -8.25 5.98
C GLY A 475 -8.03 -7.14 5.70
N PHE A 476 -8.14 -6.20 6.64
CA PHE A 476 -9.04 -5.05 6.50
C PHE A 476 -8.29 -3.83 5.96
N GLY A 477 -8.75 -3.32 4.82
CA GLY A 477 -8.30 -2.07 4.22
C GLY A 477 -7.11 -2.20 3.26
N ASP A 478 -6.94 -1.19 2.42
CA ASP A 478 -6.07 -1.20 1.24
C ASP A 478 -4.62 -1.63 1.51
N VAL A 479 -4.07 -1.25 2.67
CA VAL A 479 -2.66 -1.52 3.03
C VAL A 479 -2.45 -3.00 3.33
N GLU A 480 -3.34 -3.62 4.11
CA GLU A 480 -3.20 -5.02 4.49
C GLU A 480 -3.55 -5.95 3.33
N GLU A 481 -4.61 -5.62 2.58
CA GLU A 481 -4.99 -6.33 1.36
C GLU A 481 -3.86 -6.32 0.33
N THR A 482 -3.23 -5.17 0.10
CA THR A 482 -2.09 -5.07 -0.83
C THR A 482 -0.92 -5.93 -0.36
N LYS A 483 -0.60 -5.90 0.94
CA LYS A 483 0.46 -6.71 1.51
C LYS A 483 0.18 -8.21 1.39
N PHE A 484 -1.05 -8.64 1.60
CA PHE A 484 -1.45 -10.05 1.46
C PHE A 484 -1.38 -10.49 0.00
N ARG A 485 -1.92 -9.69 -0.91
CA ARG A 485 -1.86 -9.94 -2.35
C ARG A 485 -0.43 -10.05 -2.86
N ASP A 486 0.46 -9.15 -2.45
CA ASP A 486 1.88 -9.19 -2.87
C ASP A 486 2.61 -10.42 -2.32
N LYS A 487 2.23 -10.91 -1.14
CA LYS A 487 2.75 -12.19 -0.62
C LYS A 487 2.25 -13.38 -1.42
N ILE A 488 0.95 -13.41 -1.76
CA ILE A 488 0.36 -14.47 -2.58
C ILE A 488 1.04 -14.51 -3.95
N VAL A 489 1.24 -13.35 -4.60
CA VAL A 489 2.01 -13.25 -5.85
C VAL A 489 3.38 -13.93 -5.71
N LYS A 490 4.14 -13.61 -4.66
CA LYS A 490 5.47 -14.21 -4.44
C LYS A 490 5.42 -15.71 -4.21
N ASN A 491 4.40 -16.21 -3.53
CA ASN A 491 4.22 -17.63 -3.30
C ASN A 491 3.92 -18.36 -4.62
N VAL A 492 2.98 -17.84 -5.41
CA VAL A 492 2.61 -18.43 -6.71
C VAL A 492 3.79 -18.43 -7.68
N LEU A 493 4.51 -17.30 -7.81
CA LEU A 493 5.63 -17.18 -8.76
C LEU A 493 6.76 -18.19 -8.53
N LYS A 494 6.99 -18.61 -7.28
CA LYS A 494 8.01 -19.62 -6.95
C LYS A 494 7.66 -21.01 -7.47
N GLU A 495 6.38 -21.31 -7.63
CA GLU A 495 5.89 -22.65 -8.01
C GLU A 495 5.67 -22.81 -9.52
N ILE A 496 5.70 -21.71 -10.27
CA ILE A 496 5.42 -21.68 -11.72
C ILE A 496 6.65 -21.33 -12.55
N VAL A 497 7.85 -21.54 -12.00
CA VAL A 497 9.10 -21.25 -12.68
C VAL A 497 9.32 -22.21 -13.83
N VAL A 498 9.64 -21.68 -15.00
CA VAL A 498 10.00 -22.47 -16.17
C VAL A 498 11.41 -23.02 -15.96
N SER A 499 11.55 -24.35 -16.02
CA SER A 499 12.87 -24.99 -16.04
C SER A 499 13.61 -24.55 -17.31
N LYS A 500 14.85 -24.12 -17.15
CA LYS A 500 15.74 -23.77 -18.28
C LYS A 500 16.58 -24.95 -18.73
N GLU A 501 16.46 -26.08 -18.05
CA GLU A 501 17.11 -27.33 -18.39
C GLU A 501 16.11 -28.14 -19.22
N ILE A 502 16.49 -28.44 -20.45
CA ILE A 502 15.76 -29.34 -21.35
C ILE A 502 16.10 -30.75 -20.86
N GLU A 503 15.09 -31.54 -20.48
CA GLU A 503 15.24 -33.01 -20.36
C GLU A 503 15.34 -33.65 -21.74
#